data_AF-A0A9W8S2E3-F1
#
_entry.id   AF-A0A9W8S2E3-F1
#
_cell.length_a   1.000
_cell.length_b   1.000
_cell.length_c   1.000
_cell.angle_alpha   90.00
_cell.angle_beta   90.00
_cell.angle_gamma   90.00
#
_symmetry.space_group_name_H-M   'P 1'
#
loop_
_entity.id
_entity.type
_entity.pdbx_description
1 polymer ?
#
loop_
_entity_poly.entity_id
_entity_poly.type
_entity_poly.pdbx_seq_one_letter_code
_entity_poly.pdbx_strand_id
1 'polypeptide(L)'
;MATSVVIPEGQYEFLVVIPDKPGMREKRLEVRGVPKNDKPESLDFFGSAFVVVAESVEQVRSQFSKDIYATAGVWDMNKVM
;
A
#
# COMPACT_ATOMS: atom_id res chain seq x y z
N MET A 1 -14.37 -28.27 13.91
CA MET A 1 -14.79 -27.03 14.60
C MET A 1 -13.57 -26.11 14.63
N ALA A 2 -13.55 -25.01 13.89
CA ALA A 2 -12.45 -24.05 13.98
C ALA A 2 -12.59 -23.29 15.30
N THR A 3 -11.59 -23.38 16.17
CA THR A 3 -11.50 -22.60 17.40
C THR A 3 -11.39 -21.12 17.03
N SER A 4 -12.35 -20.29 17.45
CA SER A 4 -12.28 -18.85 17.27
C SER A 4 -11.18 -18.28 18.16
N VAL A 5 -10.12 -17.76 17.56
CA VAL A 5 -9.12 -16.97 18.28
C VAL A 5 -9.75 -15.61 18.62
N VAL A 6 -9.77 -15.25 19.89
CA VAL A 6 -10.20 -13.93 20.35
C VAL A 6 -8.97 -13.02 20.35
N ILE A 7 -8.95 -12.03 19.46
CA ILE A 7 -7.88 -11.03 19.38
C ILE A 7 -8.23 -9.92 20.39
N PRO A 8 -7.32 -9.52 21.31
CA PRO A 8 -7.57 -8.42 22.24
C PRO A 8 -7.87 -7.10 21.52
N GLU A 9 -8.67 -6.24 22.12
CA GLU A 9 -8.81 -4.86 21.65
C GLU A 9 -7.51 -4.09 21.89
N GLY A 10 -7.09 -3.28 20.92
CA GLY A 10 -5.88 -2.47 21.02
C GLY A 10 -5.29 -2.10 19.67
N GLN A 11 -4.18 -1.37 19.71
CA GLN A 11 -3.40 -1.03 18.53
C GLN A 11 -2.26 -2.03 18.35
N TYR A 12 -1.99 -2.35 17.09
CA TYR A 12 -0.96 -3.27 16.65
C TYR A 12 -0.09 -2.62 15.58
N GLU A 13 1.17 -3.03 15.52
CA GLU A 13 2.07 -2.69 14.43
C GLU A 13 1.90 -3.70 13.30
N PHE A 14 1.58 -3.20 12.10
CA PHE A 14 1.48 -4.00 10.89
C PHE A 14 2.62 -3.63 9.94
N LEU A 15 3.30 -4.65 9.43
CA LEU A 15 4.09 -4.52 8.22
C LEU A 15 3.14 -4.70 7.04
N VAL A 16 2.93 -3.63 6.27
CA VAL A 16 2.01 -3.61 5.15
C VAL A 16 2.79 -3.59 3.85
N VAL A 17 2.47 -4.49 2.93
CA VAL A 17 3.05 -4.52 1.59
C VAL A 17 1.94 -4.39 0.56
N ILE A 18 2.06 -3.39 -0.31
CA ILE A 18 1.08 -3.10 -1.35
C ILE A 18 1.79 -3.11 -2.72
N PRO A 19 1.57 -4.13 -3.55
CA PRO A 19 2.17 -4.19 -4.87
C PRO A 19 1.49 -3.21 -5.85
N ASP A 20 2.26 -2.68 -6.79
CA ASP A 20 1.71 -2.01 -7.96
C ASP A 20 1.07 -3.06 -8.90
N LYS A 21 0.03 -2.67 -9.66
CA LYS A 21 -0.47 -3.51 -10.75
C LYS A 21 0.56 -3.60 -11.87
N PRO A 22 0.55 -4.68 -12.68
CA PRO A 22 1.43 -4.81 -13.83
C PRO A 22 1.32 -3.59 -14.77
N GLY A 23 2.47 -3.01 -15.15
CA GLY A 23 2.54 -1.88 -16.08
C GLY A 23 2.21 -0.51 -15.50
N MET A 24 2.01 -0.35 -14.18
CA MET A 24 1.64 0.94 -13.58
C MET A 24 2.81 1.89 -13.30
N ARG A 25 4.04 1.53 -13.71
CA ARG A 25 5.25 2.31 -13.44
C ARG A 25 5.17 3.76 -13.92
N GLU A 26 4.73 3.97 -15.17
CA GLU A 26 4.62 5.32 -15.74
C GLU A 26 3.60 6.17 -14.97
N LYS A 27 2.41 5.61 -14.72
CA LYS A 27 1.35 6.27 -13.95
C LYS A 27 1.79 6.59 -12.52
N ARG A 28 2.58 5.70 -11.89
CA ARG A 28 3.17 5.96 -10.58
C ARG A 28 4.10 7.16 -10.61
N LEU A 29 4.97 7.27 -11.62
CA LEU A 29 5.89 8.39 -11.77
C LEU A 29 5.15 9.72 -12.01
N GLU A 30 4.10 9.69 -12.84
CA GLU A 30 3.21 10.83 -13.08
C GLU A 30 2.59 11.34 -11.77
N VAL A 31 2.00 10.44 -11.00
CA VAL A 31 1.29 10.76 -9.74
C VAL A 31 2.25 11.16 -8.63
N ARG A 32 3.43 10.53 -8.55
CA ARG A 32 4.44 10.80 -7.51
C ARG A 32 5.00 12.21 -7.61
N GLY A 33 5.14 12.74 -8.83
CA GLY A 33 5.98 13.88 -9.12
C GLY A 33 7.46 13.50 -9.04
N VAL A 34 8.15 13.44 -10.18
CA VAL A 34 9.58 13.12 -10.22
C VAL A 34 10.38 14.34 -9.74
N PRO A 35 11.30 14.20 -8.76
CA PRO A 35 12.22 15.28 -8.40
C PRO A 35 12.99 15.76 -9.63
N LYS A 36 13.14 17.08 -9.80
CA LYS A 36 13.74 17.70 -11.01
C LYS A 36 15.11 17.15 -11.44
N ASN A 37 15.85 16.51 -10.53
CA ASN A 37 17.21 16.05 -10.76
C ASN A 37 17.33 14.53 -10.94
N ASP A 38 16.23 13.78 -10.82
CA ASP A 38 16.22 12.34 -11.02
C ASP A 38 15.76 11.99 -12.44
N LYS A 39 16.39 10.97 -13.03
CA LYS A 39 15.94 10.39 -14.29
C LYS A 39 14.77 9.44 -13.98
N PRO A 40 13.55 9.68 -14.51
CA PRO A 40 12.43 8.78 -14.28
C PRO A 40 12.75 7.35 -14.68
N GLU A 41 13.64 7.13 -15.65
CA GLU A 41 14.06 5.82 -16.14
C GLU A 41 14.92 5.03 -15.12
N SER A 42 15.59 5.70 -14.17
CA SER A 42 16.42 5.02 -13.18
C SER A 42 15.68 4.56 -11.92
N LEU A 43 14.41 4.92 -11.77
CA LEU A 43 13.60 4.51 -10.64
C LEU A 43 12.80 3.25 -11.02
N ASP A 44 13.01 2.15 -10.29
CA ASP A 44 12.23 0.94 -10.45
C ASP A 44 11.30 0.75 -9.25
N PHE A 45 10.03 0.50 -9.52
CA PHE A 45 8.98 0.42 -8.52
C PHE A 45 8.08 -0.78 -8.79
N PHE A 46 7.88 -1.58 -7.73
CA PHE A 46 6.99 -2.75 -7.75
C PHE A 46 5.87 -2.64 -6.72
N GLY A 47 5.81 -1.54 -5.98
CA GLY A 47 4.89 -1.36 -4.86
C GLY A 47 5.45 -0.45 -3.78
N SER A 48 4.87 -0.57 -2.59
CA SER A 48 5.23 0.19 -1.40
C SER A 48 5.17 -0.69 -0.16
N ALA A 49 5.98 -0.37 0.84
CA ALA A 49 5.97 -1.03 2.13
C ALA A 49 5.88 0.02 3.25
N PHE A 50 5.09 -0.27 4.28
CA PHE A 50 4.85 0.63 5.41
C PHE A 50 4.88 -0.16 6.72
N VAL A 51 5.33 0.49 7.79
CA VAL A 51 5.04 0.05 9.16
C VAL A 51 3.97 1.00 9.69
N VAL A 52 2.81 0.47 10.06
CA VAL A 52 1.65 1.26 10.50
C VAL A 52 1.10 0.75 11.81
N VAL A 53 0.56 1.67 12.61
CA VAL A 53 -0.17 1.34 13.83
C VAL A 53 -1.66 1.42 13.55
N ALA A 54 -2.39 0.33 13.80
CA ALA A 54 -3.83 0.23 13.56
C ALA A 54 -4.52 -0.75 14.52
N GLU A 55 -5.84 -0.70 14.60
CA GLU A 55 -6.67 -1.57 15.44
C GLU A 55 -7.03 -2.89 14.71
N SER A 56 -7.03 -2.88 13.37
CA SER A 56 -7.34 -4.06 12.57
C SER A 56 -6.80 -3.95 11.15
N VAL A 57 -6.76 -5.09 10.45
CA VAL A 57 -6.39 -5.15 9.03
C VAL A 57 -7.42 -4.41 8.17
N GLU A 58 -8.70 -4.41 8.55
CA GLU A 58 -9.76 -3.68 7.87
C GLU A 58 -9.55 -2.16 7.97
N GLN A 59 -9.10 -1.68 9.14
CA GLN A 59 -8.74 -0.28 9.32
C GLN A 59 -7.56 0.10 8.43
N VAL A 60 -6.51 -0.73 8.38
CA VAL A 60 -5.36 -0.56 7.47
C VAL A 60 -5.83 -0.43 6.02
N ARG A 61 -6.66 -1.36 5.53
CA ARG A 61 -7.19 -1.33 4.16
C ARG A 61 -8.02 -0.09 3.89
N SER A 62 -8.86 0.32 4.83
CA SER A 62 -9.68 1.54 4.72
C SER A 62 -8.83 2.80 4.61
N GLN A 63 -7.75 2.90 5.39
CA GLN A 63 -6.81 4.02 5.33
C GLN A 63 -6.12 4.09 3.97
N PHE A 64 -5.51 3.00 3.51
CA PHE A 64 -4.79 2.98 2.23
C PHE A 64 -5.69 3.10 1.00
N SER A 65 -6.99 2.78 1.09
CA SER A 65 -7.93 2.97 -0.03
C SER A 65 -8.07 4.43 -0.50
N LYS A 66 -7.65 5.38 0.33
CA LYS A 66 -7.72 6.82 0.08
C LYS A 66 -6.39 7.40 -0.41
N ASP A 67 -5.32 6.60 -0.45
CA ASP A 67 -4.01 7.04 -0.93
C ASP A 67 -4.06 7.36 -2.43
N ILE A 68 -3.22 8.30 -2.88
CA ILE A 68 -3.19 8.71 -4.27
C ILE A 68 -2.85 7.56 -5.23
N TYR A 69 -2.01 6.60 -4.84
CA TYR A 69 -1.72 5.43 -5.65
C TYR A 69 -2.89 4.44 -5.68
N ALA A 70 -3.70 4.38 -4.62
CA ALA A 70 -4.93 3.61 -4.61
C ALA A 70 -5.99 4.27 -5.50
N THR A 71 -6.26 5.57 -5.33
CA THR A 71 -7.28 6.30 -6.09
C THR A 71 -6.90 6.49 -7.55
N ALA A 72 -5.61 6.61 -7.86
CA ALA A 72 -5.11 6.59 -9.24
C ALA A 72 -5.08 5.17 -9.84
N GLY A 73 -5.38 4.13 -9.06
CA GLY A 73 -5.44 2.75 -9.54
C GLY A 73 -4.08 2.10 -9.84
N VAL A 74 -3.00 2.67 -9.29
CA VAL A 74 -1.62 2.16 -9.38
C VAL A 74 -1.47 0.91 -8.52
N TRP A 75 -1.92 0.95 -7.27
CA TRP A 75 -1.84 -0.18 -6.35
C TRP A 75 -2.88 -1.27 -6.63
N ASP A 76 -2.49 -2.53 -6.40
CA ASP A 76 -3.40 -3.67 -6.37
C ASP A 76 -3.97 -3.85 -4.96
N MET A 77 -5.08 -3.16 -4.68
CA MET A 77 -5.72 -3.17 -3.36
C MET A 77 -6.26 -4.54 -2.93
N ASN A 78 -6.38 -5.50 -3.87
CA ASN A 78 -6.78 -6.88 -3.55
C ASN A 78 -5.63 -7.70 -2.96
N LYS A 79 -4.39 -7.18 -3.01
CA LYS A 79 -3.17 -7.86 -2.54
C LYS A 79 -2.53 -7.18 -1.32
N VAL A 80 -3.27 -6.29 -0.65
CA VAL A 80 -2.80 -5.67 0.60
C VAL A 80 -2.68 -6.75 1.67
N MET A 81 -1.43 -6.99 2.08
CA MET A 81 -1.03 -7.92 3.13
C MET A 81 -0.40 -7.16 4.29
#